data_AF-A0A822HQS1-F1
#
_entry.id   AF-A0A822HQS1-F1
#
_cell.length_a   1.000
_cell.length_b   1.000
_cell.length_c   1.000
_cell.angle_alpha   90.00
_cell.angle_beta   90.00
_cell.angle_gamma   90.00
#
_symmetry.space_group_name_H-M   'P 1'
#
loop_
_entity.id
_entity.type
_entity.pdbx_description
1 polymer ?
#
loop_
_entity_poly.entity_id
_entity_poly.type
_entity_poly.pdbx_seq_one_letter_code
_entity_poly.pdbx_strand_id
1 'polypeptide(L)'
;MTDEFNRYYIKIRVILGIDSKTTFNELTQALGPDALSYPMVRKWAKRFREGREDVSDDPRSGRSISIFTDENIERVRQVIEDDPHSTY
;
A
#
# COMPACT_ATOMS: atom_id res chain seq x y z
N MET A 1 -1.49 6.63 6.12
CA MET A 1 -0.71 6.23 7.32
C MET A 1 -1.34 5.03 8.04
N THR A 2 -2.68 4.87 8.05
CA THR A 2 -3.39 3.76 8.73
C THR A 2 -3.28 2.41 8.04
N ASP A 3 -3.18 2.36 6.70
CA ASP A 3 -3.21 1.10 5.95
C ASP A 3 -1.98 0.20 6.16
N GLU A 4 -0.77 0.79 6.23
CA GLU A 4 0.46 0.03 6.50
C GLU A 4 0.48 -0.55 7.92
N PHE A 5 0.01 0.21 8.91
CA PHE A 5 -0.09 -0.24 10.30
C PHE A 5 -1.00 -1.47 10.40
N ASN A 6 -2.19 -1.43 9.79
CA ASN A 6 -3.10 -2.57 9.76
C ASN A 6 -2.43 -3.82 9.15
N ARG A 7 -1.69 -3.66 8.04
CA ARG A 7 -1.02 -4.79 7.35
C ARG A 7 0.14 -5.36 8.17
N TYR A 8 0.93 -4.50 8.81
CA TYR A 8 2.01 -4.94 9.70
C TYR A 8 1.46 -5.72 10.90
N TYR A 9 0.37 -5.25 11.48
CA TYR A 9 -0.34 -5.95 12.54
C TYR A 9 -0.82 -7.33 12.09
N ILE A 10 -1.47 -7.42 10.93
CA ILE A 10 -1.91 -8.70 10.35
C ILE A 10 -0.72 -9.64 10.13
N LYS A 11 0.42 -9.12 9.63
CA LYS A 11 1.65 -9.93 9.44
C LYS A 11 2.12 -10.55 10.74
N ILE A 12 2.24 -9.76 11.81
CA ILE A 12 2.65 -10.27 13.13
C ILE A 12 1.65 -11.33 13.62
N ARG A 13 0.34 -11.07 13.51
CA ARG A 13 -0.69 -12.01 13.95
C ARG A 13 -0.65 -13.34 13.20
N VAL A 14 -0.37 -13.31 11.90
CA VAL A 14 -0.16 -14.51 11.08
C VAL A 14 1.08 -15.29 11.53
N ILE A 15 2.20 -14.61 11.80
CA ILE A 15 3.43 -15.25 12.32
C ILE A 15 3.16 -15.92 13.68
N LEU A 16 2.32 -15.30 14.51
CA LEU A 16 1.88 -15.85 15.80
C LEU A 16 0.82 -16.97 15.68
N GLY A 17 0.38 -17.31 14.46
CA GLY A 17 -0.64 -18.35 14.23
C GLY A 17 -2.06 -17.96 14.65
N ILE A 18 -2.33 -16.66 14.81
CA ILE A 18 -3.64 -16.14 15.22
C ILE A 18 -4.58 -16.10 14.01
N ASP A 19 -5.85 -16.47 14.24
CA ASP A 19 -6.85 -16.50 13.18
C ASP A 19 -7.21 -15.09 12.66
N SER A 20 -7.59 -15.02 11.38
CA SER A 20 -7.98 -13.77 10.73
C SER A 20 -9.21 -13.11 11.37
N LYS A 21 -10.13 -13.90 11.95
CA LYS A 21 -11.31 -13.37 12.66
C LYS A 21 -10.93 -12.66 13.95
N THR A 22 -10.05 -13.26 14.75
CA THR A 22 -9.54 -12.64 15.98
C THR A 22 -8.78 -11.36 15.65
N THR A 23 -7.90 -11.41 14.65
CA THR A 23 -7.15 -10.24 14.18
C THR A 23 -8.06 -9.10 13.73
N PHE A 24 -9.15 -9.40 13.02
CA PHE A 24 -10.12 -8.40 12.60
C PHE A 24 -10.84 -7.76 13.81
N ASN A 25 -11.29 -8.57 14.77
CA ASN A 25 -11.95 -8.04 15.96
C ASN A 25 -11.02 -7.11 16.76
N GLU A 26 -9.74 -7.47 16.92
CA GLU A 26 -8.74 -6.63 17.58
C GLU A 26 -8.51 -5.32 16.83
N LEU A 27 -8.39 -5.36 15.50
CA LEU A 27 -8.25 -4.16 14.66
C LEU A 27 -9.48 -3.26 14.75
N THR A 28 -10.69 -3.81 14.66
CA THR A 28 -11.94 -3.04 14.79
C THR A 28 -12.10 -2.46 16.19
N GLN A 29 -11.68 -3.16 17.23
CA GLN A 29 -11.71 -2.64 18.60
C GLN A 29 -10.72 -1.48 18.79
N ALA A 30 -9.54 -1.54 18.17
CA ALA A 30 -8.50 -0.53 18.32
C ALA A 30 -8.69 0.70 17.42
N LEU A 31 -9.13 0.50 16.17
CA LEU A 31 -9.16 1.53 15.12
C LEU A 31 -10.59 1.88 14.67
N GLY A 32 -11.60 1.12 15.07
CA GLY A 32 -12.99 1.36 14.69
C GLY A 32 -13.18 1.48 13.17
N PRO A 33 -13.61 2.66 12.66
CA PRO A 33 -13.84 2.88 11.23
C PRO A 33 -12.56 2.88 10.38
N ASP A 34 -11.39 3.12 10.98
CA ASP A 34 -10.10 3.12 10.28
C ASP A 34 -9.47 1.73 10.18
N ALA A 35 -10.14 0.70 10.71
CA ALA A 35 -9.72 -0.68 10.62
C ALA A 35 -9.92 -1.22 9.18
N LEU A 36 -9.00 -2.08 8.74
CA LEU A 36 -9.21 -2.83 7.50
C LEU A 36 -10.46 -3.70 7.60
N SER A 37 -11.22 -3.74 6.50
CA SER A 37 -12.38 -4.63 6.40
C SER A 37 -11.97 -6.10 6.51
N TYR A 38 -12.88 -6.93 7.05
CA TYR A 38 -12.63 -8.36 7.23
C TYR A 38 -12.15 -9.09 5.95
N PRO A 39 -12.71 -8.84 4.75
CA PRO A 39 -12.20 -9.41 3.50
C PRO A 39 -10.75 -9.04 3.22
N MET A 40 -10.35 -7.80 3.53
CA MET A 40 -8.99 -7.32 3.32
C MET A 40 -8.02 -7.95 4.33
N VAL A 41 -8.42 -8.08 5.60
CA VAL A 41 -7.67 -8.84 6.62
C VAL A 41 -7.41 -10.27 6.16
N ARG A 42 -8.43 -10.96 5.65
CA ARG A 42 -8.29 -12.34 5.14
C ARG A 42 -7.37 -12.42 3.92
N LYS A 43 -7.45 -11.45 3.00
CA LYS A 43 -6.59 -11.37 1.81
C LYS A 43 -5.11 -11.21 2.22
N TRP A 44 -4.81 -10.29 3.12
CA TRP A 44 -3.45 -10.10 3.63
C TRP A 44 -2.96 -11.29 4.44
N ALA A 45 -3.80 -11.86 5.29
CA ALA A 45 -3.43 -13.05 6.06
C ALA A 45 -3.08 -14.24 5.16
N LYS A 46 -3.81 -14.43 4.05
CA LYS A 46 -3.47 -15.43 3.03
C LYS A 46 -2.11 -15.14 2.39
N ARG A 47 -1.88 -13.90 1.95
CA ARG A 47 -0.60 -13.48 1.34
C ARG A 47 0.60 -13.71 2.26
N PHE A 48 0.47 -13.39 3.54
CA PHE A 48 1.55 -13.61 4.52
C PHE A 48 1.78 -15.10 4.80
N ARG A 49 0.73 -15.93 4.82
CA ARG A 49 0.90 -17.40 4.91
C ARG A 49 1.57 -18.00 3.68
N GLU A 50 1.41 -17.38 2.50
CA GLU A 50 2.06 -17.78 1.25
C GLU A 50 3.54 -17.34 1.17
N GLY A 51 4.09 -16.77 2.25
CA GLY A 51 5.51 -16.43 2.35
C GLY A 51 5.89 -15.03 1.87
N ARG A 52 4.91 -14.15 1.64
CA ARG A 52 5.19 -12.75 1.30
C ARG A 52 5.75 -11.99 2.50
N GLU A 53 6.92 -11.38 2.35
CA GLU A 53 7.53 -10.56 3.40
C GLU A 53 7.13 -9.08 3.32
N ASP A 54 6.77 -8.59 2.13
CA ASP A 54 6.44 -7.18 1.95
C ASP A 54 5.01 -6.83 2.39
N VAL A 55 4.91 -5.74 3.14
CA VAL A 55 3.69 -5.13 3.70
C VAL A 55 3.11 -4.09 2.73
N SER A 56 3.92 -3.63 1.78
CA SER A 56 3.55 -2.69 0.73
C SER A 56 2.59 -3.34 -0.26
N ASP A 57 1.73 -2.53 -0.87
CA ASP A 57 0.91 -3.00 -1.98
C ASP A 57 1.80 -3.44 -3.15
N ASP A 58 1.32 -4.43 -3.90
CA ASP A 58 1.91 -4.73 -5.20
C ASP A 58 1.90 -3.47 -6.06
N PRO A 59 2.93 -3.26 -6.90
CA PRO A 59 2.88 -2.20 -7.90
C PRO A 59 1.56 -2.34 -8.66
N ARG A 60 0.71 -1.31 -8.57
CA ARG A 60 -0.60 -1.31 -9.23
C ARG A 60 -0.35 -1.44 -10.74
N SER A 61 -0.85 -2.49 -11.38
CA SER A 61 -0.81 -2.58 -12.84
C SER A 61 -1.67 -1.45 -13.40
N GLY A 62 -0.99 -0.46 -13.98
CA GLY A 62 -1.51 0.82 -14.47
C GLY A 62 -0.30 1.62 -14.99
N ARG A 63 -0.52 2.85 -15.50
CA ARG A 63 0.55 3.69 -16.08
C ARG A 63 1.80 3.63 -15.20
N SER A 64 2.91 3.21 -15.78
CA SER A 64 4.16 3.09 -15.04
C SER A 64 4.44 4.42 -14.34
N ILE A 65 4.77 4.35 -13.04
CA ILE A 65 5.42 5.45 -12.32
C ILE A 65 6.88 5.52 -12.82
N SER A 66 7.08 5.53 -14.13
CA SER A 66 8.33 5.98 -14.77
C SER A 66 8.31 7.49 -14.96
N ILE A 67 7.18 8.15 -14.68
CA ILE A 67 6.97 9.59 -14.90
C ILE A 67 7.68 10.44 -13.81
N PHE A 68 8.18 9.83 -12.74
CA PHE A 68 8.86 10.53 -11.63
C PHE A 68 10.30 10.07 -11.40
N THR A 69 11.02 9.65 -12.44
CA THR A 69 12.49 9.65 -12.37
C THR A 69 12.97 11.11 -12.42
N ASP A 70 14.01 11.46 -11.65
CA ASP A 70 14.61 12.81 -11.67
C ASP A 70 14.93 13.27 -13.11
N GLU A 71 15.34 12.33 -13.97
CA GLU A 71 15.57 12.56 -15.40
C GLU A 71 14.31 13.06 -16.15
N ASN A 72 13.14 12.51 -15.85
CA ASN A 72 11.89 12.92 -16.50
C ASN A 72 11.35 14.24 -15.92
N ILE A 73 11.59 14.50 -14.64
CA ILE A 73 11.28 15.79 -14.00
C ILE A 73 12.16 16.90 -14.62
N GLU A 74 13.44 16.62 -14.81
CA GLU A 74 14.38 17.57 -15.40
C GLU A 74 14.06 17.85 -16.88
N ARG A 75 13.72 16.82 -17.66
CA ARG A 75 13.25 17.01 -19.05
C ARG A 75 11.99 17.87 -19.14
N VAL A 76 11.02 17.65 -18.25
CA VAL A 76 9.79 18.46 -18.23
C VAL A 76 10.10 19.91 -17.82
N ARG A 77 11.01 20.12 -16.86
CA ARG A 77 11.48 21.46 -16.49
C ARG A 77 12.13 22.19 -17.65
N GLN A 78 13.03 21.54 -18.38
CA GLN A 78 13.68 22.12 -19.56
C GLN A 78 12.67 22.52 -20.64
N VAL A 79 11.67 21.67 -20.91
CA VAL A 79 10.61 21.99 -21.89
C VAL A 79 9.77 23.19 -21.45
N ILE A 80 9.50 23.36 -20.15
CA ILE A 80 8.75 24.51 -19.61
C ILE A 80 9.59 25.79 -19.64
N GLU A 81 10.90 25.70 -19.40
CA GLU A 81 11.82 26.84 -19.50
C GLU A 81 12.04 27.30 -20.96
N ASP A 82 12.08 26.35 -21.90
CA ASP A 82 12.24 26.64 -23.33
C ASP A 82 10.95 27.17 -23.99
N ASP A 83 9.76 26.77 -23.51
CA ASP A 83 8.47 27.26 -24.00
C ASP A 83 7.45 27.51 -22.86
N PRO A 84 7.44 28.73 -22.28
CA PRO A 84 6.56 29.08 -21.16
C PRO A 84 5.06 29.20 -21.55
N HIS A 85 4.68 28.94 -22.81
CA HIS A 85 3.27 28.88 -23.25
C HIS A 85 2.81 27.46 -23.60
N SER A 86 3.60 26.43 -23.29
CA SER A 86 3.19 25.04 -23.48
C SER A 86 2.01 24.69 -22.56
N THR A 87 0.82 24.59 -23.15
CA THR A 87 -0.40 24.16 -22.46
C THR A 87 -0.45 22.63 -22.40
N TYR A 88 -0.37 22.09 -21.17
CA TYR A 88 -0.79 20.73 -20.83
C TYR A 88 -1.84 20.78 -19.71
#